data_AF-A0A1C6ETI2-F1
#
_entry.id   AF-A0A1C6ETI2-F1
#
_cell.length_a   1.000
_cell.length_b   1.000
_cell.length_c   1.000
_cell.angle_alpha   90.00
_cell.angle_beta   90.00
_cell.angle_gamma   90.00
#
_symmetry.space_group_name_H-M   'P 1'
#
loop_
_entity.id
_entity.type
_entity.pdbx_description
1 polymer ?
#
loop_
_entity_poly.entity_id
_entity_poly.type
_entity_poly.pdbx_seq_one_letter_code
_entity_poly.pdbx_strand_id
1 'polypeptide(L)'
;MKRTVTLALALSLALTLLGGCANSDTPAQGAESKENFTDEMKIPYAVDLSPEDGADSVERLGDHQDSPYFAHPDVYHLESTETLTVLSRFQTMQQTSEWACGVTSALMVLNWYGELGDWNEKTLAALRHPLEGELAEYPGTTLRQAMDIFDGVGGFTYTTTLDQPEIWTEDIRGWLAEGTPVMVCWNDWGGHWQVIVGYDTMGTESEQDDVILVADPYDTTDHNQDGYGVIPAERFLYNFSMYGAFPEEEGGSDMLYIAAKPVA
;
A
#
# COMPACT_ATOMS: atom_id res chain seq x y z
N MET A 1 -38.79 28.19 -11.12
CA MET A 1 -38.97 28.57 -9.70
C MET A 1 -37.67 28.29 -8.97
N LYS A 2 -36.85 29.32 -8.77
CA LYS A 2 -35.55 29.23 -8.09
C LYS A 2 -35.77 29.58 -6.61
N ARG A 3 -35.47 28.65 -5.70
CA ARG A 3 -35.55 28.88 -4.26
C ARG A 3 -34.26 29.55 -3.80
N THR A 4 -34.41 30.77 -3.32
CA THR A 4 -33.37 31.59 -2.68
C THR A 4 -33.06 31.03 -1.30
N VAL A 5 -31.80 30.68 -1.06
CA VAL A 5 -31.26 30.40 0.28
C VAL A 5 -30.68 31.70 0.83
N THR A 6 -31.26 32.19 1.90
CA THR A 6 -30.90 33.48 2.52
C THR A 6 -29.70 33.28 3.46
N LEU A 7 -28.57 33.89 3.11
CA LEU A 7 -27.37 33.99 3.92
C LEU A 7 -27.55 35.15 4.91
N ALA A 8 -27.68 34.85 6.22
CA ALA A 8 -27.74 35.87 7.26
C ALA A 8 -26.33 36.06 7.87
N LEU A 9 -25.66 37.12 7.44
CA LEU A 9 -24.39 37.60 7.96
C LEU A 9 -24.68 38.47 9.20
N ALA A 10 -24.36 37.98 10.41
CA ALA A 10 -24.42 38.76 11.63
C ALA A 10 -23.00 39.07 12.12
N LEU A 11 -22.53 40.27 11.79
CA LEU A 11 -21.27 40.85 12.24
C LEU A 11 -21.52 41.58 13.56
N SER A 12 -21.12 41.02 14.70
CA SER A 12 -21.11 41.71 15.99
C SER A 12 -19.69 41.75 16.55
N LEU A 13 -19.01 42.86 16.27
CA LEU A 13 -17.70 43.21 16.81
C LEU A 13 -17.90 43.77 18.22
N ALA A 14 -17.57 43.00 19.25
CA ALA A 14 -17.51 43.47 20.64
C ALA A 14 -16.10 43.19 21.18
N LEU A 15 -15.34 44.28 21.33
CA LEU A 15 -14.01 44.31 21.89
C LEU A 15 -14.12 44.25 23.41
N THR A 16 -13.72 43.13 24.03
CA THR A 16 -13.53 43.04 25.49
C THR A 16 -12.14 42.48 25.79
N LEU A 17 -11.24 43.40 26.17
CA LEU A 17 -9.95 43.11 26.79
C LEU A 17 -10.17 42.68 28.24
N LEU A 18 -9.89 41.42 28.58
CA LEU A 18 -9.58 40.99 29.94
C LEU A 18 -8.50 39.89 29.86
N GLY A 19 -7.34 40.19 30.44
CA GLY A 19 -6.26 39.23 30.62
C GLY A 19 -6.59 38.23 31.73
N GLY A 20 -6.02 37.03 31.62
CA GLY A 20 -6.11 36.01 32.65
C GLY A 20 -5.43 34.71 32.25
N CYS A 21 -4.28 34.47 32.88
CA CYS A 21 -3.66 33.16 33.16
C CYS A 21 -3.26 32.29 31.96
N ALA A 22 -1.99 32.42 31.57
CA ALA A 22 -1.24 31.38 30.90
C ALA A 22 -1.16 30.15 31.83
N ASN A 23 -2.04 29.17 31.62
CA ASN A 23 -1.73 27.79 31.95
C ASN A 23 -0.83 27.29 30.84
N SER A 24 0.37 26.87 31.22
CA SER A 24 1.31 26.18 30.36
C SER A 24 0.73 24.79 30.10
N ASP A 25 -0.06 24.69 29.03
CA ASP A 25 -0.33 23.41 28.40
C ASP A 25 1.02 22.79 28.07
N THR A 26 1.32 21.71 28.76
CA THR A 26 2.42 20.83 28.39
C THR A 26 2.05 20.31 27.01
N PRO A 27 2.84 20.57 25.95
CA PRO A 27 2.60 19.89 24.69
C PRO A 27 2.65 18.41 25.00
N ALA A 28 1.61 17.66 24.60
CA ALA A 28 1.72 16.22 24.48
C ALA A 28 3.07 15.96 23.80
N GLN A 29 3.91 15.14 24.43
CA GLN A 29 5.13 14.64 23.81
C GLN A 29 4.68 13.95 22.53
N GLY A 30 4.75 14.68 21.41
CA GLY A 30 4.69 14.08 20.09
C GLY A 30 5.80 13.06 20.07
N ALA A 31 5.44 11.80 19.84
CA ALA A 31 6.43 10.80 19.47
C ALA A 31 7.21 11.40 18.30
N GLU A 32 8.53 11.56 18.46
CA GLU A 32 9.39 11.93 17.35
C GLU A 32 9.19 10.85 16.26
N SER A 33 8.41 11.15 15.23
CA SER A 33 8.45 10.38 13.98
C SER A 33 9.81 10.67 13.37
N LYS A 34 10.79 9.84 13.69
CA LYS A 34 12.11 9.92 13.07
C LYS A 34 11.96 9.36 11.68
N GLU A 35 11.80 10.23 10.71
CA GLU A 35 11.81 9.91 9.28
C GLU A 35 13.00 9.00 8.96
N ASN A 36 12.82 8.06 8.02
CA ASN A 36 13.83 7.05 7.70
C ASN A 36 14.24 7.08 6.23
N PHE A 37 15.31 7.84 5.96
CA PHE A 37 15.94 7.93 4.64
C PHE A 37 17.10 6.94 4.46
N THR A 38 17.11 5.85 5.21
CA THR A 38 18.12 4.79 5.11
C THR A 38 17.55 3.58 4.38
N ASP A 39 18.41 2.61 4.02
CA ASP A 39 17.99 1.41 3.29
C ASP A 39 17.82 0.17 4.19
N GLU A 40 17.68 0.34 5.50
CA GLU A 40 17.60 -0.80 6.43
C GLU A 40 16.37 -1.70 6.22
N MET A 41 15.29 -1.13 5.68
CA MET A 41 14.07 -1.85 5.34
C MET A 41 14.17 -2.63 4.02
N LYS A 42 15.19 -2.35 3.19
CA LYS A 42 15.25 -2.84 1.82
C LYS A 42 15.69 -4.30 1.75
N ILE A 43 14.97 -5.10 0.96
CA ILE A 43 15.38 -6.43 0.55
C ILE A 43 16.48 -6.27 -0.52
N PRO A 44 17.66 -6.91 -0.38
CA PRO A 44 18.68 -6.85 -1.40
C PRO A 44 18.25 -7.46 -2.73
N TYR A 45 18.60 -6.79 -3.84
CA TYR A 45 18.35 -7.27 -5.20
C TYR A 45 19.14 -8.53 -5.51
N ALA A 46 18.44 -9.62 -5.84
CA ALA A 46 19.05 -10.85 -6.33
C ALA A 46 19.26 -10.84 -7.85
N VAL A 47 18.41 -10.10 -8.58
CA VAL A 47 18.44 -9.91 -10.02
C VAL A 47 17.86 -8.54 -10.34
N ASP A 48 18.31 -7.97 -11.46
CA ASP A 48 17.76 -6.77 -12.06
C ASP A 48 17.25 -7.16 -13.45
N LEU A 49 15.94 -7.07 -13.65
CA LEU A 49 15.25 -7.49 -14.87
C LEU A 49 15.49 -6.52 -16.03
N SER A 50 15.63 -5.23 -15.76
CA SER A 50 15.82 -4.17 -16.74
C SER A 50 16.65 -3.02 -16.15
N PRO A 51 17.99 -3.04 -16.29
CA PRO A 51 18.87 -2.11 -15.58
C PRO A 51 18.72 -0.61 -15.91
N GLU A 52 17.92 -0.29 -16.94
CA GLU A 52 17.72 1.06 -17.44
C GLU A 52 16.32 1.60 -17.11
N ASP A 53 15.44 0.78 -16.53
CA ASP A 53 14.06 1.14 -16.16
C ASP A 53 13.63 0.46 -14.86
N GLY A 54 12.37 0.64 -14.43
CA GLY A 54 11.93 0.22 -13.10
C GLY A 54 12.19 1.28 -12.04
N ALA A 55 11.58 1.10 -10.88
CA ALA A 55 11.66 2.07 -9.80
C ALA A 55 13.06 2.09 -9.15
N ASP A 56 13.77 0.96 -9.14
CA ASP A 56 15.13 0.86 -8.64
C ASP A 56 16.15 1.67 -9.47
N SER A 57 15.90 1.87 -10.77
CA SER A 57 16.78 2.66 -11.65
C SER A 57 16.91 4.12 -11.22
N VAL A 58 15.96 4.62 -10.42
CA VAL A 58 15.93 5.98 -9.88
C VAL A 58 16.04 6.03 -8.35
N GLU A 59 16.51 4.94 -7.72
CA GLU A 59 16.61 4.77 -6.26
C GLU A 59 17.12 6.05 -5.57
N ARG A 60 16.27 6.64 -4.71
CA ARG A 60 16.52 7.83 -3.89
C ARG A 60 16.75 9.14 -4.66
N LEU A 61 16.66 9.16 -5.99
CA LEU A 61 16.91 10.37 -6.79
C LEU A 61 15.85 11.46 -6.55
N GLY A 62 14.63 11.06 -6.17
CA GLY A 62 13.50 11.93 -5.87
C GLY A 62 13.37 12.33 -4.39
N ASP A 63 14.29 11.90 -3.52
CA ASP A 63 14.14 12.10 -2.09
C ASP A 63 14.27 13.58 -1.68
N HIS A 64 13.33 14.04 -0.85
CA HIS A 64 13.34 15.37 -0.27
C HIS A 64 13.08 15.27 1.24
N GLN A 65 14.15 15.35 2.04
CA GLN A 65 14.08 15.30 3.51
C GLN A 65 13.17 16.40 4.08
N ASP A 66 13.33 17.64 3.62
CA ASP A 66 12.49 18.76 4.05
C ASP A 66 11.23 18.92 3.17
N SER A 67 10.54 17.81 2.84
CA SER A 67 9.36 17.84 1.99
C SER A 67 8.25 18.69 2.62
N PRO A 68 7.77 19.75 1.95
CA PRO A 68 6.64 20.54 2.46
C PRO A 68 5.28 19.90 2.14
N TYR A 69 5.27 18.76 1.44
CA TYR A 69 4.07 18.14 0.87
C TYR A 69 3.76 16.78 1.49
N PHE A 70 4.78 16.03 1.90
CA PHE A 70 4.65 14.68 2.39
C PHE A 70 5.34 14.55 3.75
N ALA A 71 4.67 13.88 4.67
CA ALA A 71 5.30 13.39 5.89
C ALA A 71 5.88 12.00 5.60
N HIS A 72 7.01 11.69 6.21
CA HIS A 72 7.76 10.45 5.99
C HIS A 72 7.74 9.56 7.23
N PRO A 73 6.59 8.91 7.55
CA PRO A 73 6.53 8.02 8.69
C PRO A 73 7.49 6.84 8.49
N ASP A 74 8.30 6.52 9.49
CA ASP A 74 9.18 5.34 9.47
C ASP A 74 8.35 4.06 9.68
N VAL A 75 7.64 3.65 8.62
CA VAL A 75 6.72 2.50 8.63
C VAL A 75 7.42 1.22 9.08
N TYR A 76 8.69 1.05 8.71
CA TYR A 76 9.51 -0.10 9.12
C TYR A 76 9.58 -0.26 10.65
N HIS A 77 9.63 0.86 11.37
CA HIS A 77 9.73 0.91 12.83
C HIS A 77 8.42 1.19 13.56
N LEU A 78 7.31 1.40 12.86
CA LEU A 78 6.01 1.57 13.49
C LEU A 78 5.63 0.31 14.26
N GLU A 79 5.03 0.50 15.42
CA GLU A 79 4.44 -0.56 16.25
C GLU A 79 2.94 -0.33 16.32
N SER A 80 2.16 -1.42 16.37
CA SER A 80 0.70 -1.32 16.46
C SER A 80 0.27 -0.56 17.73
N THR A 81 -0.77 0.26 17.61
CA THR A 81 -1.35 1.07 18.69
C THR A 81 -2.84 0.74 18.86
N GLU A 82 -3.58 1.56 19.60
CA GLU A 82 -5.05 1.42 19.69
C GLU A 82 -5.74 1.72 18.34
N THR A 83 -5.17 2.56 17.49
CA THR A 83 -5.76 3.00 16.22
C THR A 83 -5.05 2.40 15.00
N LEU A 84 -3.74 2.14 15.12
CA LEU A 84 -2.89 1.57 14.07
C LEU A 84 -2.74 0.06 14.25
N THR A 85 -3.11 -0.71 13.23
CA THR A 85 -2.66 -2.10 13.06
C THR A 85 -1.60 -2.12 11.96
N VAL A 86 -0.39 -2.57 12.26
CA VAL A 86 0.73 -2.57 11.32
C VAL A 86 1.59 -3.83 11.45
N LEU A 87 2.07 -4.33 10.32
CA LEU A 87 3.07 -5.38 10.20
C LEU A 87 4.47 -4.78 10.37
N SER A 88 4.85 -4.55 11.62
CA SER A 88 6.14 -3.98 11.98
C SER A 88 7.29 -4.78 11.36
N ARG A 89 8.32 -4.09 10.86
CA ARG A 89 9.50 -4.69 10.19
C ARG A 89 9.23 -5.36 8.84
N PHE A 90 8.07 -5.14 8.21
CA PHE A 90 7.84 -5.62 6.85
C PHE A 90 8.84 -4.98 5.88
N GLN A 91 9.71 -5.76 5.23
CA GLN A 91 10.75 -5.23 4.34
C GLN A 91 10.22 -4.96 2.93
N THR A 92 10.80 -3.96 2.27
CA THR A 92 10.35 -3.46 0.96
C THR A 92 11.37 -3.74 -0.13
N MET A 93 10.94 -3.75 -1.39
CA MET A 93 11.81 -3.85 -2.57
C MET A 93 11.20 -3.02 -3.69
N GLN A 94 11.99 -2.15 -4.32
CA GLN A 94 11.58 -1.49 -5.57
C GLN A 94 11.67 -2.49 -6.72
N GLN A 95 10.69 -2.53 -7.63
CA GLN A 95 10.70 -3.45 -8.76
C GLN A 95 11.79 -3.06 -9.77
N THR A 96 12.41 -4.08 -10.38
CA THR A 96 13.54 -3.91 -11.31
C THR A 96 13.14 -3.83 -12.79
N SER A 97 11.87 -3.53 -13.05
CA SER A 97 11.35 -3.31 -14.40
C SER A 97 10.01 -2.59 -14.34
N GLU A 98 9.54 -2.01 -15.43
CA GLU A 98 8.23 -1.32 -15.52
C GLU A 98 6.98 -2.21 -15.38
N TRP A 99 7.11 -3.52 -15.17
CA TRP A 99 5.96 -4.44 -15.17
C TRP A 99 5.90 -5.43 -14.00
N ALA A 100 6.95 -5.48 -13.18
CA ALA A 100 7.10 -6.54 -12.17
C ALA A 100 6.33 -6.30 -10.85
N CYS A 101 5.55 -5.22 -10.70
CA CYS A 101 4.85 -4.85 -9.46
C CYS A 101 4.17 -6.02 -8.73
N GLY A 102 3.42 -6.87 -9.44
CA GLY A 102 2.75 -8.03 -8.85
C GLY A 102 3.71 -9.12 -8.38
N VAL A 103 4.81 -9.31 -9.12
CA VAL A 103 5.86 -10.26 -8.78
C VAL A 103 6.67 -9.78 -7.57
N THR A 104 7.04 -8.50 -7.55
CA THR A 104 7.76 -7.88 -6.43
C THR A 104 6.89 -7.82 -5.18
N SER A 105 5.58 -7.57 -5.31
CA SER A 105 4.63 -7.67 -4.21
C SER A 105 4.57 -9.08 -3.61
N ALA A 106 4.49 -10.12 -4.45
CA ALA A 106 4.56 -11.50 -3.98
C ALA A 106 5.91 -11.81 -3.31
N LEU A 107 7.03 -11.32 -3.86
CA LEU A 107 8.37 -11.45 -3.28
C LEU A 107 8.42 -10.87 -1.87
N MET A 108 7.90 -9.66 -1.65
CA MET A 108 7.85 -9.03 -0.33
C MET A 108 7.00 -9.84 0.66
N VAL A 109 5.86 -10.39 0.23
CA VAL A 109 5.02 -11.28 1.06
C VAL A 109 5.75 -12.58 1.42
N LEU A 110 6.45 -13.21 0.48
CA LEU A 110 7.25 -14.39 0.76
C LEU A 110 8.37 -14.08 1.76
N ASN A 111 9.02 -12.92 1.62
CA ASN A 111 10.05 -12.47 2.55
C ASN A 111 9.50 -12.25 3.96
N TRP A 112 8.31 -11.65 4.08
CA TRP A 112 7.63 -11.44 5.37
C TRP A 112 7.47 -12.73 6.17
N TYR A 113 7.10 -13.83 5.49
CA TYR A 113 6.96 -15.13 6.13
C TYR A 113 8.28 -15.91 6.28
N GLY A 114 9.40 -15.38 5.78
CA GLY A 114 10.69 -16.09 5.76
C GLY A 114 10.78 -17.20 4.71
N GLU A 115 9.86 -17.21 3.74
CA GLU A 115 9.71 -18.24 2.70
C GLU A 115 10.26 -17.80 1.33
N LEU A 116 10.95 -16.64 1.26
CA LEU A 116 11.55 -16.16 0.02
C LEU A 116 12.63 -17.11 -0.53
N GLY A 117 13.49 -17.68 0.33
CA GLY A 117 14.52 -18.63 -0.07
C GLY A 117 15.41 -18.12 -1.22
N ASP A 118 15.53 -18.94 -2.27
CA ASP A 118 16.28 -18.60 -3.49
C ASP A 118 15.41 -17.93 -4.57
N TRP A 119 14.13 -17.68 -4.29
CA TRP A 119 13.24 -17.01 -5.23
C TRP A 119 13.66 -15.54 -5.40
N ASN A 120 13.49 -15.05 -6.62
CA ASN A 120 13.72 -13.68 -7.05
C ASN A 120 12.69 -13.29 -8.11
N GLU A 121 12.61 -12.00 -8.46
CA GLU A 121 11.64 -11.50 -9.44
C GLU A 121 11.61 -12.32 -10.73
N LYS A 122 12.77 -12.67 -11.30
CA LYS A 122 12.83 -13.47 -12.53
C LYS A 122 12.21 -14.86 -12.37
N THR A 123 12.57 -15.56 -11.30
CA THR A 123 12.09 -16.93 -11.05
C THR A 123 10.62 -16.97 -10.66
N LEU A 124 10.13 -15.98 -9.91
CA LEU A 124 8.72 -15.85 -9.57
C LEU A 124 7.89 -15.47 -10.80
N ALA A 125 8.37 -14.52 -11.62
CA ALA A 125 7.70 -14.14 -12.86
C ALA A 125 7.53 -15.33 -13.83
N ALA A 126 8.45 -16.30 -13.79
CA ALA A 126 8.42 -17.51 -14.61
C ALA A 126 7.40 -18.57 -14.14
N LEU A 127 6.82 -18.41 -12.94
CA LEU A 127 5.74 -19.29 -12.46
C LEU A 127 4.38 -18.95 -13.09
N ARG A 128 4.22 -17.71 -13.55
CA ARG A 128 2.99 -17.24 -14.19
C ARG A 128 2.72 -18.02 -15.47
N HIS A 129 1.48 -18.47 -15.66
CA HIS A 129 1.08 -19.04 -16.94
C HIS A 129 1.13 -18.01 -18.07
N PRO A 130 1.34 -18.42 -19.34
CA PRO A 130 1.31 -17.50 -20.47
C PRO A 130 -0.12 -17.01 -20.73
N LEU A 131 -0.27 -15.70 -20.95
CA LEU A 131 -1.55 -15.12 -21.35
C LEU A 131 -1.82 -15.42 -22.83
N GLU A 132 -3.11 -15.53 -23.17
CA GLU A 132 -3.57 -15.76 -24.54
C GLU A 132 -4.49 -14.61 -25.01
N GLY A 133 -4.85 -14.62 -26.30
CA GLY A 133 -5.79 -13.65 -26.86
C GLY A 133 -5.28 -12.20 -26.82
N GLU A 134 -6.13 -11.28 -26.39
CA GLU A 134 -5.83 -9.84 -26.35
C GLU A 134 -4.77 -9.47 -25.30
N LEU A 135 -4.53 -10.34 -24.31
CA LEU A 135 -3.53 -10.15 -23.26
C LEU A 135 -2.20 -10.86 -23.54
N ALA A 136 -2.01 -11.48 -24.71
CA ALA A 136 -0.82 -12.29 -25.00
C ALA A 136 0.52 -11.52 -24.89
N GLU A 137 0.49 -10.20 -25.06
CA GLU A 137 1.66 -9.32 -24.91
C GLU A 137 1.61 -8.47 -23.62
N TYR A 138 0.61 -8.67 -22.76
CA TYR A 138 0.49 -7.93 -21.51
C TYR A 138 1.59 -8.37 -20.53
N PRO A 139 2.48 -7.47 -20.08
CA PRO A 139 3.65 -7.86 -19.30
C PRO A 139 3.37 -7.99 -17.80
N GLY A 140 2.37 -7.24 -17.30
CA GLY A 140 1.97 -7.20 -15.90
C GLY A 140 1.36 -8.51 -15.42
N THR A 141 0.92 -8.53 -14.16
CA THR A 141 0.43 -9.75 -13.48
C THR A 141 -1.07 -9.68 -13.26
N THR A 142 -1.83 -10.64 -13.78
CA THR A 142 -3.26 -10.81 -13.47
C THR A 142 -3.46 -11.42 -12.08
N LEU A 143 -4.69 -11.43 -11.54
CA LEU A 143 -4.97 -12.10 -10.27
C LEU A 143 -4.66 -13.61 -10.36
N ARG A 144 -5.04 -14.27 -11.46
CA ARG A 144 -4.72 -15.69 -11.67
C ARG A 144 -3.22 -15.96 -11.71
N GLN A 145 -2.47 -15.11 -12.40
CA GLN A 145 -1.02 -15.24 -12.41
C GLN A 145 -0.38 -14.96 -11.04
N ALA A 146 -0.95 -14.05 -10.24
CA ALA A 146 -0.52 -13.87 -8.85
C ALA A 146 -0.76 -15.14 -8.02
N MET A 147 -1.88 -15.83 -8.23
CA MET A 147 -2.16 -17.13 -7.60
C MET A 147 -1.16 -18.20 -8.06
N ASP A 148 -0.82 -18.27 -9.35
CA ASP A 148 0.20 -19.21 -9.86
C ASP A 148 1.54 -19.06 -9.15
N ILE A 149 1.92 -17.83 -8.78
CA ILE A 149 3.16 -17.58 -8.05
C ILE A 149 3.12 -18.28 -6.69
N PHE A 150 2.06 -18.09 -5.90
CA PHE A 150 1.94 -18.75 -4.60
C PHE A 150 1.78 -20.27 -4.70
N ASP A 151 1.02 -20.76 -5.69
CA ASP A 151 0.86 -22.19 -5.96
C ASP A 151 2.19 -22.83 -6.39
N GLY A 152 2.97 -22.13 -7.21
CA GLY A 152 4.26 -22.57 -7.73
C GLY A 152 5.37 -22.57 -6.69
N VAL A 153 5.37 -21.59 -5.77
CA VAL A 153 6.22 -21.61 -4.57
C VAL A 153 5.80 -22.75 -3.65
N GLY A 154 4.49 -22.94 -3.48
CA GLY A 154 3.89 -23.97 -2.64
C GLY A 154 3.95 -23.64 -1.15
N GLY A 155 3.17 -24.36 -0.34
CA GLY A 155 3.14 -24.15 1.12
C GLY A 155 2.30 -22.95 1.58
N PHE A 156 1.51 -22.35 0.68
CA PHE A 156 0.60 -21.25 0.98
C PHE A 156 -0.86 -21.64 0.79
N THR A 157 -1.72 -20.96 1.52
CA THR A 157 -3.16 -20.84 1.25
C THR A 157 -3.47 -19.34 1.13
N TYR A 158 -4.57 -19.01 0.46
CA TYR A 158 -4.97 -17.63 0.30
C TYR A 158 -6.49 -17.46 0.26
N THR A 159 -6.93 -16.22 0.53
CA THR A 159 -8.25 -15.72 0.18
C THR A 159 -8.07 -14.65 -0.89
N THR A 160 -8.91 -14.69 -1.92
CA THR A 160 -8.87 -13.74 -3.04
C THR A 160 -10.27 -13.20 -3.34
N THR A 161 -10.34 -12.24 -4.25
CA THR A 161 -11.58 -11.73 -4.84
C THR A 161 -12.51 -12.84 -5.37
N LEU A 162 -11.95 -13.97 -5.80
CA LEU A 162 -12.74 -15.09 -6.30
C LEU A 162 -13.52 -15.81 -5.19
N ASP A 163 -13.03 -15.73 -3.96
CA ASP A 163 -13.65 -16.32 -2.76
C ASP A 163 -14.60 -15.32 -2.10
N GLN A 164 -14.17 -14.05 -2.01
CA GLN A 164 -14.91 -12.93 -1.45
C GLN A 164 -14.75 -11.71 -2.38
N PRO A 165 -15.73 -11.46 -3.28
CA PRO A 165 -15.64 -10.43 -4.33
C PRO A 165 -15.60 -8.99 -3.83
N GLU A 166 -16.10 -8.74 -2.62
CA GLU A 166 -16.12 -7.41 -2.01
C GLU A 166 -15.45 -7.48 -0.65
N ILE A 167 -14.53 -6.55 -0.40
CA ILE A 167 -13.86 -6.37 0.88
C ILE A 167 -14.00 -4.93 1.36
N TRP A 168 -14.00 -4.75 2.67
CA TRP A 168 -14.06 -3.45 3.32
C TRP A 168 -12.96 -3.32 4.37
N THR A 169 -12.99 -2.21 5.12
CA THR A 169 -11.94 -1.86 6.09
C THR A 169 -11.79 -2.93 7.17
N GLU A 170 -12.88 -3.58 7.59
CA GLU A 170 -12.88 -4.64 8.59
C GLU A 170 -12.16 -5.89 8.12
N ASP A 171 -12.27 -6.25 6.84
CA ASP A 171 -11.58 -7.41 6.28
C ASP A 171 -10.06 -7.16 6.27
N ILE A 172 -9.64 -5.99 5.78
CA ILE A 172 -8.23 -5.55 5.75
C ILE A 172 -7.64 -5.58 7.16
N ARG A 173 -8.33 -4.96 8.13
CA ARG A 173 -7.90 -4.94 9.53
C ARG A 173 -7.87 -6.34 10.14
N GLY A 174 -8.81 -7.21 9.78
CA GLY A 174 -8.85 -8.60 10.19
C GLY A 174 -7.60 -9.36 9.75
N TRP A 175 -7.22 -9.28 8.48
CA TRP A 175 -6.00 -9.91 7.97
C TRP A 175 -4.74 -9.34 8.62
N LEU A 176 -4.64 -8.02 8.75
CA LEU A 176 -3.48 -7.40 9.42
C LEU A 176 -3.36 -7.82 10.88
N ALA A 177 -4.48 -7.95 11.61
CA ALA A 177 -4.48 -8.43 12.99
C ALA A 177 -4.05 -9.91 13.12
N GLU A 178 -4.23 -10.70 12.06
CA GLU A 178 -3.69 -12.07 11.95
C GLU A 178 -2.21 -12.09 11.51
N GLY A 179 -1.58 -10.94 11.27
CA GLY A 179 -0.22 -10.85 10.74
C GLY A 179 -0.12 -11.14 9.23
N THR A 180 -1.25 -11.06 8.51
CA THR A 180 -1.34 -11.38 7.08
C THR A 180 -1.29 -10.10 6.23
N PRO A 181 -0.21 -9.87 5.45
CA PRO A 181 -0.18 -8.80 4.45
C PRO A 181 -1.18 -9.09 3.32
N VAL A 182 -1.72 -8.04 2.71
CA VAL A 182 -2.72 -8.18 1.65
C VAL A 182 -2.19 -7.52 0.38
N MET A 183 -1.89 -8.31 -0.65
CA MET A 183 -1.56 -7.73 -1.95
C MET A 183 -2.84 -7.22 -2.60
N VAL A 184 -2.80 -6.02 -3.19
CA VAL A 184 -3.93 -5.38 -3.86
C VAL A 184 -3.52 -4.87 -5.24
N CYS A 185 -4.39 -5.00 -6.23
CA CYS A 185 -4.19 -4.52 -7.60
C CYS A 185 -5.30 -3.56 -8.01
N TRP A 186 -4.95 -2.32 -8.34
CA TRP A 186 -5.92 -1.27 -8.61
C TRP A 186 -5.38 -0.26 -9.61
N ASN A 187 -6.24 0.67 -10.05
CA ASN A 187 -5.95 1.62 -11.13
C ASN A 187 -4.84 2.64 -10.85
N ASP A 188 -4.17 2.58 -9.70
CA ASP A 188 -2.99 3.38 -9.46
C ASP A 188 -1.94 3.11 -10.54
N TRP A 189 -1.24 4.15 -11.00
CA TRP A 189 -0.37 4.09 -12.20
C TRP A 189 -1.02 3.53 -13.50
N GLY A 190 -2.36 3.43 -13.56
CA GLY A 190 -3.07 2.77 -14.67
C GLY A 190 -3.16 1.24 -14.53
N GLY A 191 -2.75 0.70 -13.39
CA GLY A 191 -2.79 -0.72 -13.02
C GLY A 191 -1.55 -1.11 -12.23
N HIS A 192 -1.68 -1.27 -10.92
CA HIS A 192 -0.53 -1.42 -10.02
C HIS A 192 -0.80 -2.36 -8.85
N TRP A 193 0.20 -3.17 -8.51
CA TRP A 193 0.19 -4.06 -7.36
C TRP A 193 0.99 -3.45 -6.21
N GLN A 194 0.41 -3.44 -5.02
CA GLN A 194 1.03 -3.03 -3.76
C GLN A 194 0.68 -4.04 -2.67
N VAL A 195 1.36 -3.96 -1.51
CA VAL A 195 1.06 -4.80 -0.35
C VAL A 195 0.57 -3.94 0.80
N ILE A 196 -0.67 -4.11 1.24
CA ILE A 196 -1.16 -3.49 2.46
C ILE A 196 -0.46 -4.12 3.66
N VAL A 197 0.22 -3.28 4.45
CA VAL A 197 0.99 -3.66 5.64
C VAL A 197 0.52 -2.92 6.89
N GLY A 198 -0.38 -1.95 6.75
CA GLY A 198 -0.97 -1.29 7.91
C GLY A 198 -2.29 -0.57 7.60
N TYR A 199 -3.03 -0.29 8.66
CA TYR A 199 -4.28 0.46 8.64
C TYR A 199 -4.38 1.28 9.93
N ASP A 200 -4.58 2.59 9.81
CA ASP A 200 -4.80 3.49 10.95
C ASP A 200 -6.19 4.12 10.86
N THR A 201 -6.99 3.96 11.92
CA THR A 201 -8.32 4.58 12.02
C THR A 201 -8.25 6.05 12.47
N MET A 202 -7.04 6.58 12.67
CA MET A 202 -6.77 7.93 13.18
C MET A 202 -7.43 8.28 14.54
N GLY A 203 -8.06 7.30 15.19
CA GLY A 203 -8.84 7.47 16.41
C GLY A 203 -10.10 8.34 16.26
N THR A 204 -10.59 8.57 15.04
CA THR A 204 -11.79 9.41 14.81
C THR A 204 -13.06 8.56 14.69
N GLU A 205 -14.23 9.21 14.72
CA GLU A 205 -15.51 8.53 14.50
C GLU A 205 -15.81 8.30 13.00
N SER A 206 -15.05 8.91 12.09
CA SER A 206 -15.36 8.96 10.66
C SER A 206 -14.26 8.26 9.87
N GLU A 207 -14.60 7.30 9.03
CA GLU A 207 -13.63 6.53 8.22
C GLU A 207 -12.98 7.34 7.07
N GLN A 208 -13.34 8.63 6.92
CA GLN A 208 -12.86 9.49 5.83
C GLN A 208 -11.39 9.88 5.96
N ASP A 209 -10.85 9.91 7.18
CA ASP A 209 -9.44 10.20 7.44
C ASP A 209 -8.61 8.96 7.74
N ASP A 210 -9.22 7.77 7.70
CA ASP A 210 -8.49 6.51 7.80
C ASP A 210 -7.46 6.37 6.67
N VAL A 211 -6.32 5.78 7.01
CA VAL A 211 -5.22 5.58 6.06
C VAL A 211 -4.78 4.13 6.02
N ILE A 212 -4.39 3.70 4.82
CA ILE A 212 -3.73 2.43 4.55
C ILE A 212 -2.24 2.71 4.38
N LEU A 213 -1.41 1.91 5.05
CA LEU A 213 0.03 1.86 4.82
C LEU A 213 0.32 0.71 3.86
N VAL A 214 1.00 1.00 2.77
CA VAL A 214 1.41 -0.01 1.79
C VAL A 214 2.93 -0.13 1.74
N ALA A 215 3.42 -1.33 1.47
CA ALA A 215 4.71 -1.54 0.85
C ALA A 215 4.51 -1.50 -0.67
N ASP A 216 5.11 -0.51 -1.31
CA ASP A 216 4.93 -0.19 -2.72
C ASP A 216 6.20 -0.50 -3.53
N PRO A 217 6.14 -1.44 -4.49
CA PRO A 217 7.29 -1.74 -5.34
C PRO A 217 7.63 -0.63 -6.36
N TYR A 218 6.80 0.42 -6.49
CA TYR A 218 7.03 1.56 -7.38
C TYR A 218 6.94 2.91 -6.64
N ASP A 219 7.49 2.95 -5.43
CA ASP A 219 7.50 4.13 -4.57
C ASP A 219 8.50 5.19 -5.08
N THR A 220 8.04 6.08 -5.96
CA THR A 220 8.89 7.10 -6.60
C THR A 220 8.35 8.52 -6.46
N THR A 221 7.26 8.72 -5.71
CA THR A 221 6.44 9.95 -5.82
C THR A 221 6.10 10.64 -4.51
N ASP A 222 6.45 10.07 -3.37
CA ASP A 222 6.16 10.65 -2.06
C ASP A 222 7.34 11.45 -1.45
N HIS A 223 8.46 11.52 -2.17
CA HIS A 223 9.72 12.16 -1.78
C HIS A 223 10.55 11.41 -0.74
N ASN A 224 10.32 10.13 -0.52
CA ASN A 224 11.20 9.24 0.21
C ASN A 224 11.02 7.83 -0.34
N GLN A 225 11.88 7.44 -1.28
CA GLN A 225 11.83 6.11 -1.88
C GLN A 225 12.31 5.05 -0.88
N ASP A 226 11.60 4.82 0.22
CA ASP A 226 11.84 3.78 1.21
C ASP A 226 10.98 2.53 0.94
N GLY A 227 10.10 2.61 -0.06
CA GLY A 227 9.22 1.55 -0.49
C GLY A 227 7.91 1.48 0.29
N TYR A 228 7.56 2.51 1.05
CA TYR A 228 6.26 2.61 1.70
C TYR A 228 5.42 3.74 1.12
N GLY A 229 4.11 3.61 1.22
CA GLY A 229 3.17 4.65 0.81
C GLY A 229 2.02 4.78 1.79
N VAL A 230 1.39 5.96 1.80
CA VAL A 230 0.19 6.26 2.59
C VAL A 230 -0.96 6.58 1.65
N ILE A 231 -2.02 5.77 1.71
CA ILE A 231 -3.20 5.89 0.84
C ILE A 231 -4.44 6.21 1.69
N PRO A 232 -5.28 7.19 1.30
CA PRO A 232 -6.56 7.42 1.98
C PRO A 232 -7.48 6.20 1.79
N ALA A 233 -7.88 5.55 2.89
CA ALA A 233 -8.53 4.25 2.89
C ALA A 233 -9.87 4.26 2.13
N GLU A 234 -10.74 5.22 2.44
CA GLU A 234 -12.05 5.33 1.80
C GLU A 234 -11.88 5.59 0.29
N ARG A 235 -10.98 6.51 -0.10
CA ARG A 235 -10.73 6.80 -1.52
C ARG A 235 -10.21 5.59 -2.27
N PHE A 236 -9.32 4.80 -1.65
CA PHE A 236 -8.87 3.54 -2.22
C PHE A 236 -10.05 2.60 -2.48
N LEU A 237 -10.86 2.29 -1.46
CA LEU A 237 -11.98 1.35 -1.57
C LEU A 237 -12.99 1.75 -2.67
N TYR A 238 -13.30 3.04 -2.80
CA TYR A 238 -14.20 3.53 -3.84
C TYR A 238 -13.60 3.52 -5.26
N ASN A 239 -12.27 3.43 -5.39
CA ASN A 239 -11.58 3.31 -6.68
C ASN A 239 -10.94 1.93 -6.86
N PHE A 240 -11.24 0.95 -6.02
CA PHE A 240 -10.55 -0.34 -6.03
C PHE A 240 -11.01 -1.21 -7.20
N SER A 241 -10.49 -0.90 -8.38
CA SER A 241 -10.81 -1.52 -9.66
C SER A 241 -9.69 -1.26 -10.66
N MET A 242 -9.56 -2.15 -11.63
CA MET A 242 -8.74 -2.03 -12.84
C MET A 242 -9.58 -1.57 -14.04
N TYR A 243 -10.83 -1.16 -13.82
CA TYR A 243 -11.76 -0.63 -14.82
C TYR A 243 -11.90 -1.50 -16.09
N GLY A 244 -11.93 -2.82 -15.92
CA GLY A 244 -12.10 -3.78 -17.01
C GLY A 244 -10.81 -4.10 -17.78
N ALA A 245 -9.62 -3.81 -17.22
CA ALA A 245 -8.35 -4.15 -17.85
C ALA A 245 -8.13 -5.67 -18.01
N PHE A 246 -8.73 -6.48 -17.14
CA PHE A 246 -8.61 -7.94 -17.15
C PHE A 246 -9.97 -8.64 -17.30
N PRO A 247 -10.03 -9.72 -18.09
CA PRO A 247 -11.23 -10.52 -18.23
C PRO A 247 -11.48 -11.43 -17.02
N GLU A 248 -12.69 -11.97 -16.90
CA GLU A 248 -13.10 -12.84 -15.80
C GLU A 248 -12.25 -14.11 -15.69
N GLU A 249 -11.83 -14.69 -16.82
CA GLU A 249 -10.94 -15.85 -16.82
C GLU A 249 -9.60 -15.59 -16.11
N GLU A 250 -9.10 -14.34 -16.15
CA GLU A 250 -7.87 -13.89 -15.49
C GLU A 250 -8.08 -13.31 -14.08
N GLY A 251 -9.30 -13.47 -13.55
CA GLY A 251 -9.67 -13.09 -12.19
C GLY A 251 -10.50 -11.81 -12.08
N GLY A 252 -10.92 -11.25 -13.22
CA GLY A 252 -11.75 -10.04 -13.26
C GLY A 252 -10.94 -8.77 -13.01
N SER A 253 -11.64 -7.65 -12.83
CA SER A 253 -11.01 -6.33 -12.70
C SER A 253 -11.33 -5.58 -11.42
N ASP A 254 -12.30 -6.02 -10.63
CA ASP A 254 -12.76 -5.25 -9.46
C ASP A 254 -12.20 -5.84 -8.17
N MET A 255 -11.77 -4.98 -7.25
CA MET A 255 -11.25 -5.33 -5.93
C MET A 255 -10.27 -6.51 -5.96
N LEU A 256 -9.25 -6.45 -6.81
CA LEU A 256 -8.29 -7.54 -6.96
C LEU A 256 -7.34 -7.61 -5.76
N TYR A 257 -7.43 -8.67 -4.97
CA TYR A 257 -6.53 -8.88 -3.83
C TYR A 257 -6.14 -10.34 -3.64
N ILE A 258 -5.05 -10.54 -2.90
CA ILE A 258 -4.66 -11.83 -2.35
C ILE A 258 -4.13 -11.66 -0.92
N ALA A 259 -4.84 -12.26 0.03
CA ALA A 259 -4.42 -12.40 1.42
C ALA A 259 -3.82 -13.80 1.60
N ALA A 260 -2.52 -13.93 1.28
CA ALA A 260 -1.80 -15.20 1.33
C ALA A 260 -1.12 -15.43 2.70
N LYS A 261 -1.14 -16.68 3.17
CA LYS A 261 -0.44 -17.11 4.39
C LYS A 261 0.06 -18.56 4.29
N PRO A 262 1.16 -18.92 4.99
CA PRO A 262 1.64 -20.29 5.03
C PRO A 262 0.57 -21.27 5.54
N VAL A 263 0.58 -22.50 5.03
CA VAL A 263 -0.24 -23.59 5.57
C VAL A 263 0.31 -24.03 6.94
N ALA A 264 -0.58 -24.18 7.93
CA ALA A 264 -0.23 -24.56 9.30
C ALA A 264 0.17 -26.05 9.44
#